data_AF-A0A1F9CEU8-F1
#
_entry.id   AF-A0A1F9CEU8-F1
#
_cell.length_a   1.000
_cell.length_b   1.000
_cell.length_c   1.000
_cell.angle_alpha   90.00
_cell.angle_beta   90.00
_cell.angle_gamma   90.00
#
_symmetry.space_group_name_H-M   'P 1'
#
loop_
_entity.id
_entity.type
_entity.pdbx_description
1 polymer ?
#
loop_
_entity_poly.entity_id
_entity_poly.type
_entity_poly.pdbx_seq_one_letter_code
_entity_poly.pdbx_strand_id
1 'polypeptide(L)'
;MSRARSSREGYTIAPKDIAAVLRDARVRGEEIRIIYHSHVDEDAYFSPEDRRVATWDGEPSWPGVDHIVVSVMRGEPGKAKLFMWDEERRDFTGAILEMT
;
A
#
# COMPACT_ATOMS: atom_id res chain seq x y z
N MET A 1 18.44 -19.87 5.44
CA MET A 1 18.18 -19.14 6.70
C MET A 1 17.44 -17.86 6.34
N SER A 2 16.14 -17.75 6.65
CA SER A 2 15.37 -16.53 6.40
C SER A 2 15.77 -15.49 7.44
N ARG A 3 16.33 -14.36 7.00
CA ARG A 3 16.65 -13.21 7.85
C ARG A 3 15.33 -12.51 8.19
N ALA A 4 15.01 -12.38 9.47
CA ALA A 4 13.88 -11.57 9.91
C ALA A 4 14.07 -10.13 9.43
N ARG A 5 13.15 -9.64 8.58
CA ARG A 5 13.16 -8.26 8.10
C ARG A 5 12.90 -7.34 9.29
N SER A 6 13.72 -6.31 9.45
CA SER A 6 13.41 -5.24 10.41
C SER A 6 12.29 -4.35 9.87
N SER A 7 11.62 -3.57 10.72
CA SER A 7 10.63 -2.58 10.26
C SER A 7 11.18 -1.55 9.28
N ARG A 8 12.52 -1.34 9.24
CA ARG A 8 13.20 -0.51 8.23
C ARG A 8 13.28 -1.18 6.86
N GLU A 9 13.14 -2.49 6.83
CA GLU A 9 13.34 -3.33 5.66
C GLU A 9 12.01 -3.76 5.01
N GLY A 10 10.87 -3.51 5.65
CA GLY A 10 9.55 -3.76 5.10
C GLY A 10 8.58 -4.15 6.20
N TYR A 11 7.51 -3.38 6.34
CA TYR A 11 6.35 -3.75 7.13
C TYR A 11 5.22 -4.13 6.18
N THR A 12 4.74 -5.36 6.28
CA THR A 12 3.55 -5.82 5.56
C THR A 12 2.42 -5.95 6.56
N ILE A 13 1.29 -5.28 6.34
CA ILE A 13 0.07 -5.56 7.10
C ILE A 13 -0.34 -6.99 6.78
N ALA A 14 -0.51 -7.83 7.79
CA ALA A 14 -0.87 -9.22 7.55
C ALA A 14 -2.20 -9.27 6.77
N PRO A 15 -2.31 -10.06 5.68
CA PRO A 15 -3.54 -10.10 4.87
C PRO A 15 -4.81 -10.40 5.67
N LYS A 16 -4.70 -11.21 6.73
CA LYS A 16 -5.80 -11.51 7.66
C LYS A 16 -6.33 -10.27 8.40
N ASP A 17 -5.45 -9.32 8.72
CA ASP A 17 -5.81 -8.11 9.45
C ASP A 17 -6.53 -7.16 8.49
N ILE A 18 -6.04 -7.03 7.24
CA ILE A 18 -6.73 -6.28 6.17
C ILE A 18 -8.14 -6.85 5.94
N ALA A 19 -8.25 -8.18 5.80
CA ALA A 19 -9.53 -8.84 5.59
C ALA A 19 -10.52 -8.62 6.75
N ALA A 20 -10.02 -8.62 7.99
CA ALA A 20 -10.84 -8.33 9.17
C ALA A 20 -11.37 -6.88 9.15
N VAL A 21 -10.51 -5.89 8.89
CA VAL A 21 -10.94 -4.49 8.82
C VAL A 21 -11.93 -4.27 7.66
N LEU A 22 -11.69 -4.87 6.48
CA LEU A 22 -12.61 -4.79 5.35
C LEU A 22 -13.99 -5.38 5.68
N ARG A 23 -14.02 -6.52 6.37
CA ARG A 23 -15.27 -7.13 6.83
C ARG A 23 -16.01 -6.22 7.80
N ASP A 24 -15.30 -5.66 8.78
CA ASP A 24 -15.90 -4.82 9.81
C ASP A 24 -16.44 -3.50 9.22
N ALA A 25 -15.69 -2.89 8.30
CA ALA A 25 -16.15 -1.72 7.54
C ALA A 25 -17.45 -2.04 6.78
N ARG A 26 -17.50 -3.18 6.08
CA ARG A 26 -18.70 -3.62 5.37
C ARG A 26 -19.91 -3.81 6.29
N VAL A 27 -19.72 -4.36 7.48
CA VAL A 27 -20.79 -4.51 8.49
C VAL A 27 -21.33 -3.14 8.94
N ARG A 28 -20.46 -2.13 9.02
CA ARG A 28 -20.85 -0.75 9.35
C ARG A 28 -21.40 0.05 8.16
N GLY A 29 -21.44 -0.53 6.95
CA GLY A 29 -21.81 0.19 5.74
C GLY A 29 -20.75 1.18 5.26
N GLU A 30 -19.50 0.99 5.70
CA GLU A 30 -18.33 1.77 5.32
C GLU A 30 -17.56 1.07 4.20
N GLU A 31 -16.76 1.84 3.47
CA GLU A 31 -15.87 1.36 2.42
C GLU A 31 -14.44 1.80 2.73
N ILE A 32 -13.50 0.85 2.71
CA ILE A 32 -12.08 1.19 2.80
C ILE A 32 -11.62 1.65 1.42
N ARG A 33 -11.09 2.87 1.35
CA ARG A 33 -10.58 3.44 0.10
C ARG A 33 -9.06 3.38 -0.04
N ILE A 34 -8.35 3.36 1.08
CA ILE A 34 -6.89 3.53 1.08
C ILE A 34 -6.24 2.55 2.04
N ILE A 35 -5.18 1.90 1.56
CA ILE A 35 -4.14 1.30 2.40
C ILE A 35 -2.89 2.17 2.31
N TYR A 36 -2.31 2.51 3.46
CA TYR A 36 -1.15 3.40 3.53
C TYR A 36 0.03 2.72 4.21
N HIS A 37 1.24 2.92 3.67
CA HIS A 37 2.50 2.57 4.32
C HIS A 37 3.61 3.58 4.01
N SER A 38 4.71 3.49 4.77
CA SER A 38 5.88 4.36 4.59
C SER A 38 7.12 3.57 4.18
N HIS A 39 7.99 4.23 3.41
CA HIS A 39 9.33 3.74 3.09
C HIS A 39 10.35 4.55 3.90
N VAL A 40 11.17 3.86 4.68
CA VAL A 40 12.19 4.49 5.53
C VAL A 40 13.47 4.66 4.72
N ASP A 41 13.98 5.89 4.70
CA ASP A 41 15.22 6.30 4.02
C ASP A 41 15.22 6.02 2.49
N GLU A 42 14.02 5.99 1.88
CA GLU A 42 13.76 5.72 0.46
C GLU A 42 12.64 6.63 -0.08
N ASP A 43 12.56 6.80 -1.41
CA ASP A 43 11.51 7.62 -2.05
C ASP A 43 10.13 6.92 -2.04
N ALA A 44 9.08 7.67 -2.32
CA ALA A 44 7.72 7.15 -2.49
C ALA A 44 7.59 6.49 -3.87
N TYR A 45 7.65 5.16 -3.89
CA TYR A 45 7.42 4.33 -5.06
C TYR A 45 6.68 3.05 -4.66
N PHE A 46 5.97 2.44 -5.60
CA PHE A 46 5.38 1.12 -5.38
C PHE A 46 6.41 0.07 -5.72
N SER A 47 6.91 -0.64 -4.71
CA SER A 47 7.98 -1.64 -4.86
C SER A 47 7.44 -2.94 -5.48
N PRO A 48 8.33 -3.83 -5.99
CA PRO A 48 7.91 -5.15 -6.42
C PRO A 48 7.22 -5.95 -5.32
N GLU A 49 7.65 -5.77 -4.07
CA GLU A 49 7.02 -6.42 -2.92
C GLU A 49 5.62 -5.85 -2.66
N ASP A 50 5.44 -4.53 -2.73
CA ASP A 50 4.13 -3.89 -2.59
C ASP A 50 3.12 -4.43 -3.62
N ARG A 51 3.55 -4.53 -4.89
CA ARG A 51 2.73 -5.15 -5.95
C ARG A 51 2.39 -6.60 -5.61
N ARG A 52 3.36 -7.38 -5.14
CA ARG A 52 3.16 -8.80 -4.80
C ARG A 52 2.16 -8.99 -3.66
N VAL A 53 2.09 -8.07 -2.70
CA VAL A 53 1.11 -8.14 -1.60
C VAL A 53 -0.23 -7.50 -1.93
N ALA A 54 -0.27 -6.54 -2.86
CA ALA A 54 -1.48 -5.87 -3.32
C ALA A 54 -2.22 -6.64 -4.43
N THR A 55 -1.60 -7.65 -5.04
CA THR A 55 -2.18 -8.41 -6.15
C THR A 55 -2.27 -9.90 -5.88
N TRP A 56 -3.32 -10.53 -6.42
CA TRP A 56 -3.52 -11.98 -6.43
C TRP A 56 -4.00 -12.39 -7.82
N ASP A 57 -3.36 -13.38 -8.42
CA ASP A 57 -3.67 -13.86 -9.78
C ASP A 57 -3.70 -12.75 -10.85
N GLY A 58 -2.81 -11.76 -10.70
CA GLY A 58 -2.69 -10.63 -11.62
C GLY A 58 -3.83 -9.60 -11.53
N GLU A 59 -4.63 -9.64 -10.47
CA GLU A 59 -5.68 -8.66 -10.15
C GLU A 59 -5.44 -8.03 -8.76
N PRO A 60 -6.03 -6.87 -8.44
CA PRO A 60 -5.99 -6.32 -7.09
C PRO A 60 -6.58 -7.31 -6.10
N SER A 61 -5.87 -7.56 -5.01
CA SER A 61 -6.40 -8.36 -3.90
C SER A 61 -7.65 -7.72 -3.30
N TRP A 62 -7.72 -6.39 -3.34
CA TRP A 62 -8.83 -5.58 -2.81
C TRP A 62 -9.31 -4.59 -3.88
N PRO A 63 -10.29 -4.96 -4.72
CA PRO A 63 -10.82 -4.07 -5.74
C PRO A 63 -11.38 -2.77 -5.14
N GLY A 64 -11.07 -1.63 -5.77
CA GLY A 64 -11.49 -0.30 -5.31
C GLY A 64 -10.68 0.29 -4.15
N VAL A 65 -9.62 -0.38 -3.72
CA VAL A 65 -8.68 0.12 -2.70
C VAL A 65 -7.42 0.64 -3.37
N ASP A 66 -7.13 1.92 -3.17
CA ASP A 66 -5.89 2.56 -3.63
C ASP A 66 -4.81 2.48 -2.54
N HIS A 67 -3.57 2.74 -2.93
CA HIS A 67 -2.41 2.68 -2.03
C HIS A 67 -1.71 4.03 -1.91
N ILE A 68 -1.39 4.46 -0.70
CA ILE A 68 -0.50 5.60 -0.49
C ILE A 68 0.85 5.10 0.02
N VAL A 69 1.93 5.59 -0.60
CA VAL A 69 3.30 5.42 -0.09
C VAL A 69 3.85 6.79 0.31
N VAL A 70 4.32 6.91 1.55
CA VAL A 70 5.02 8.10 2.04
C VAL A 70 6.50 7.79 2.22
N SER A 71 7.35 8.59 1.61
CA SER A 71 8.77 8.61 1.90
C SER A 71 9.01 9.18 3.28
N VAL A 72 9.85 8.54 4.10
CA VAL A 72 10.29 9.06 5.40
C VAL A 72 11.81 9.10 5.39
N MET A 73 12.38 10.30 5.26
CA MET A 73 13.83 10.49 5.13
C MET A 73 14.39 10.98 6.46
N ARG A 74 15.32 10.23 7.06
CA ARG A 74 15.94 10.60 8.34
C ARG A 74 14.94 10.88 9.47
N GLY A 75 13.79 10.19 9.43
CA GLY A 75 12.72 10.33 10.43
C GLY A 75 11.69 11.42 10.13
N GLU A 76 11.85 12.18 9.04
CA GLU A 76 10.91 13.24 8.64
C GLU A 76 10.06 12.79 7.44
N PRO A 77 8.74 13.09 7.42
CA PRO A 77 7.90 12.79 6.27
C PRO A 77 8.31 13.63 5.07
N GLY A 78 8.55 12.96 3.95
CA GLY A 78 8.85 13.53 2.64
C GLY A 78 7.63 13.52 1.73
N LYS A 79 7.85 13.09 0.48
CA LYS A 79 6.79 13.02 -0.55
C LYS A 79 5.82 11.88 -0.28
N ALA A 80 4.56 12.10 -0.64
CA ALA A 80 3.54 11.07 -0.73
C ALA A 80 3.19 10.80 -2.20
N LYS A 81 2.92 9.54 -2.54
CA LYS A 81 2.32 9.17 -3.82
C LYS A 81 1.10 8.29 -3.62
N LEU A 82 0.06 8.56 -4.39
CA LEU A 82 -1.13 7.73 -4.51
C LEU A 82 -0.94 6.80 -5.70
N PHE A 83 -1.21 5.51 -5.48
CA PHE A 83 -1.14 4.44 -6.47
C PHE A 83 -2.54 3.86 -6.67
N MET A 84 -3.04 3.94 -7.89
CA MET A 84 -4.37 3.47 -8.29
C MET A 84 -4.23 2.33 -9.28
N TRP A 85 -5.18 1.38 -9.26
CA TRP A 85 -5.22 0.31 -10.24
C TRP A 85 -5.51 0.85 -11.63
N ASP A 86 -4.70 0.45 -12.61
CA ASP A 86 -4.89 0.73 -14.03
C ASP A 86 -5.29 -0.57 -14.73
N GLU A 87 -6.55 -0.66 -15.14
CA GLU A 87 -7.12 -1.85 -15.80
C GLU A 87 -6.44 -2.19 -17.13
N GLU A 88 -5.99 -1.18 -17.88
CA GLU A 88 -5.33 -1.40 -19.18
C GLU A 88 -3.91 -1.96 -18.98
N ARG A 89 -3.20 -1.43 -17.99
CA ARG A 89 -1.82 -1.87 -17.68
C ARG A 89 -1.78 -3.10 -16.80
N ARG A 90 -2.88 -3.44 -16.12
CA ARG A 90 -2.97 -4.46 -15.07
C ARG A 90 -1.88 -4.28 -14.01
N ASP A 91 -1.66 -3.03 -13.60
CA ASP A 91 -0.71 -2.67 -12.53
C ASP A 91 -1.18 -1.41 -11.80
N PHE A 92 -0.60 -1.16 -10.64
CA PHE A 92 -0.78 0.07 -9.90
C PHE A 92 0.11 1.19 -10.45
N THR A 93 -0.51 2.30 -10.85
CA THR A 93 0.19 3.49 -11.38
C THR A 93 0.13 4.64 -10.38
N GLY A 94 1.24 5.37 -10.26
CA GLY A 94 1.44 6.35 -9.19
C GLY A 94 1.41 7.80 -9.65
N ALA A 95 0.78 8.67 -8.87
CA ALA A 95 0.85 10.12 -8.99
C ALA A 95 1.31 10.76 -7.68
N ILE A 96 1.94 11.95 -7.75
CA ILE A 96 2.27 12.74 -6.56
C ILE A 96 0.96 13.14 -5.89
N LEU A 97 0.88 12.91 -4.58
CA LEU A 97 -0.24 13.37 -3.77
C LEU A 97 0.11 14.72 -3.17
N GLU A 98 -0.52 15.78 -3.66
CA GLU A 98 -0.42 17.11 -3.06
C GLU A 98 -1.47 17.24 -1.95
N MET A 99 -1.02 17.52 -0.73
CA MET A 99 -1.89 17.85 0.38
C MET A 99 -2.11 19.35 0.39
N THR A 100 -3.32 19.80 0.04
CA THR A 100 -3.73 21.21 0.07
C THR A 100 -4.29 21.60 1.42
#